data_AF-A0A9Q4HVI8-F1
#
_entry.id   AF-A0A9Q4HVI8-F1
#
_cell.length_a   1.000
_cell.length_b   1.000
_cell.length_c   1.000
_cell.angle_alpha   90.00
_cell.angle_beta   90.00
_cell.angle_gamma   90.00
#
_symmetry.space_group_name_H-M   'P 1'
#
loop_
_entity.id
_entity.type
_entity.pdbx_description
1 polymer ?
#
loop_
_entity_poly.entity_id
_entity_poly.type
_entity_poly.pdbx_seq_one_letter_code
_entity_poly.pdbx_strand_id
1 'polypeptide(L)'
;SPSLPNPSIVPAFCGETILVNGKAWPYLEVEPRKYRFRVINASNTRTYNLSLDNGGEFIQIGSDGGLLPRSVKLNSFSLAPAERYDIIIDFTAYEGQSIILANSEGCGGDVNPETDANVMQFRVTKPLQQKDESRKPKYLASYPSVQNERIQNIRTLKLAGTQDEYGRPVLLLNNKRWHDPVTEAPKAGTTEIWSIINPTRGTHPIHLHLVSFRVLDRRPFDIARYQER
;
A
#
# COMPACT_ATOMS: atom_id res chain seq x y z
N SER A 1 -4.29 -16.76 -34.10
CA SER A 1 -3.70 -15.91 -33.05
C SER A 1 -2.19 -15.94 -33.22
N PRO A 2 -1.47 -14.81 -33.22
CA PRO A 2 -0.02 -14.87 -33.10
C PRO A 2 0.33 -15.64 -31.82
N SER A 3 1.34 -16.49 -31.89
CA SER A 3 1.87 -17.18 -30.70
C SER A 3 2.54 -16.16 -29.80
N LEU A 4 2.25 -16.19 -28.50
CA LEU A 4 2.97 -15.38 -27.54
C LEU A 4 4.47 -15.73 -27.57
N PRO A 5 5.38 -14.75 -27.36
CA PRO A 5 6.79 -15.04 -27.20
C PRO A 5 7.04 -15.93 -25.97
N ASN A 6 8.13 -16.71 -25.96
CA ASN A 6 8.48 -17.58 -24.84
C ASN A 6 9.91 -17.29 -24.33
N PRO A 7 10.08 -16.83 -23.07
CA PRO A 7 9.03 -16.47 -22.10
C PRO A 7 8.25 -15.20 -22.51
N SER A 8 7.02 -15.06 -22.03
CA SER A 8 6.24 -13.81 -22.13
C SER A 8 6.01 -13.21 -20.75
N ILE A 9 6.12 -11.88 -20.65
CA ILE A 9 5.62 -11.13 -19.50
C ILE A 9 4.14 -11.42 -19.26
N VAL A 10 3.75 -11.49 -17.99
CA VAL A 10 2.37 -11.56 -17.52
C VAL A 10 1.98 -10.21 -16.89
N PRO A 11 0.72 -9.77 -16.99
CA PRO A 11 0.30 -8.45 -16.49
C PRO A 11 0.21 -8.38 -14.95
N ALA A 12 0.25 -9.52 -14.27
CA ALA A 12 0.17 -9.63 -12.82
C ALA A 12 0.85 -10.92 -12.34
N PHE A 13 1.38 -10.91 -11.12
CA PHE A 13 1.91 -12.10 -10.45
C PHE A 13 1.32 -12.23 -9.04
N CYS A 14 0.65 -13.35 -8.77
CA CYS A 14 0.06 -13.67 -7.47
C CYS A 14 0.77 -14.90 -6.90
N GLY A 15 1.61 -14.69 -5.87
CA GLY A 15 2.28 -15.79 -5.18
C GLY A 15 1.30 -16.60 -4.32
N GLU A 16 1.53 -17.91 -4.25
CA GLU A 16 0.77 -18.88 -3.43
C GLU A 16 1.12 -18.81 -1.95
N THR A 17 2.32 -18.36 -1.62
CA THR A 17 2.87 -18.33 -0.26
C THR A 17 3.22 -16.90 0.15
N ILE A 18 2.82 -16.50 1.36
CA ILE A 18 3.16 -15.20 1.94
C ILE A 18 4.43 -15.33 2.78
N LEU A 19 5.36 -14.39 2.58
CA LEU A 19 6.60 -14.30 3.35
C LEU A 19 6.67 -12.99 4.10
N VAL A 20 7.23 -13.04 5.32
CA VAL A 20 7.64 -11.86 6.08
C VAL A 20 9.12 -12.02 6.40
N ASN A 21 9.93 -10.99 6.08
CA ASN A 21 11.39 -11.00 6.25
C ASN A 21 12.07 -12.26 5.68
N GLY A 22 11.59 -12.76 4.54
CA GLY A 22 12.18 -13.91 3.83
C GLY A 22 11.82 -15.28 4.42
N LYS A 23 10.82 -15.38 5.30
CA LYS A 23 10.31 -16.66 5.81
C LYS A 23 8.82 -16.82 5.52
N ALA A 24 8.41 -18.02 5.09
CA ALA A 24 7.02 -18.36 4.85
C ALA A 24 6.25 -18.45 6.18
N TRP A 25 5.09 -17.79 6.26
CA TRP A 25 4.17 -17.75 7.41
C TRP A 25 4.87 -17.85 8.78
N PRO A 26 5.78 -16.92 9.11
CA PRO A 26 6.59 -17.04 10.30
C PRO A 26 5.77 -16.75 11.55
N TYR A 27 6.31 -17.11 12.71
CA TYR A 27 5.86 -16.57 13.98
C TYR A 27 6.90 -15.58 14.55
N LEU A 28 6.45 -14.69 15.42
CA LEU A 28 7.29 -13.81 16.22
C LEU A 28 6.85 -13.88 17.68
N GLU A 29 7.75 -14.27 18.57
CA GLU A 29 7.52 -14.16 20.02
C GLU A 29 7.67 -12.71 20.47
N VAL A 30 6.62 -12.20 21.11
CA VAL A 30 6.55 -10.82 21.60
C VAL A 30 6.28 -10.81 23.10
N GLU A 31 6.78 -9.78 23.77
CA GLU A 31 6.41 -9.47 25.15
C GLU A 31 4.97 -8.92 25.19
N PRO A 32 4.22 -9.08 26.30
CA PRO A 32 2.92 -8.45 26.50
C PRO A 32 3.08 -6.94 26.73
N ARG A 33 3.43 -6.21 25.67
CA ARG A 33 3.69 -4.75 25.66
C ARG A 33 3.47 -4.14 24.28
N LYS A 34 3.73 -2.84 24.15
CA LYS A 34 3.67 -2.12 22.87
C LYS A 34 4.89 -2.44 22.01
N TYR A 35 4.64 -2.70 20.73
CA TYR A 35 5.65 -2.83 19.68
C TYR A 35 5.37 -1.85 18.55
N ARG A 36 6.44 -1.34 17.92
CA ARG A 36 6.36 -0.55 16.69
C ARG A 36 6.80 -1.41 15.51
N PHE A 37 5.96 -1.56 14.50
CA PHE A 37 6.26 -2.28 13.27
C PHE A 37 6.32 -1.32 12.09
N ARG A 38 7.31 -1.56 11.21
CA ARG A 38 7.40 -0.90 9.91
C ARG A 38 6.92 -1.90 8.86
N VAL A 39 5.65 -1.80 8.49
CA VAL A 39 5.03 -2.72 7.53
C VAL A 39 5.33 -2.19 6.13
N ILE A 40 5.96 -3.02 5.30
CA ILE A 40 6.36 -2.67 3.93
C ILE A 40 5.80 -3.74 3.01
N ASN A 41 4.99 -3.35 2.01
CA ASN A 41 4.62 -4.28 0.96
C ASN A 41 5.70 -4.30 -0.13
N ALA A 42 6.54 -5.34 -0.09
CA ALA A 42 7.58 -5.60 -1.08
C ALA A 42 7.16 -6.62 -2.16
N SER A 43 5.85 -6.84 -2.35
CA SER A 43 5.32 -7.77 -3.35
C SER A 43 5.24 -7.12 -4.73
N ASN A 44 5.38 -7.91 -5.80
CA ASN A 44 5.28 -7.40 -7.17
C ASN A 44 3.88 -6.84 -7.52
N THR A 45 2.80 -7.51 -7.09
CA THR A 45 1.43 -7.14 -7.47
C THR A 45 0.44 -7.17 -6.31
N ARG A 46 0.53 -8.18 -5.43
CA ARG A 46 -0.45 -8.41 -4.37
C ARG A 46 -0.62 -7.18 -3.47
N THR A 47 -1.87 -6.74 -3.34
CA THR A 47 -2.32 -5.83 -2.28
C THR A 47 -2.75 -6.67 -1.09
N TYR A 48 -2.55 -6.16 0.12
CA TYR A 48 -3.05 -6.79 1.35
C TYR A 48 -4.12 -5.92 1.96
N ASN A 49 -5.08 -6.53 2.66
CA ASN A 49 -5.94 -5.85 3.61
C ASN A 49 -5.79 -6.53 4.96
N LEU A 50 -4.97 -5.91 5.83
CA LEU A 50 -4.43 -6.54 7.03
C LEU A 50 -5.32 -6.31 8.25
N SER A 51 -5.53 -7.35 9.05
CA SER A 51 -6.26 -7.31 10.33
C SER A 51 -5.65 -8.27 11.36
N LEU A 52 -6.02 -8.13 12.64
CA LEU A 52 -5.70 -9.11 13.68
C LEU A 52 -6.91 -10.04 13.87
N ASP A 53 -6.69 -11.35 13.84
CA ASP A 53 -7.75 -12.37 13.94
C ASP A 53 -8.53 -12.33 15.27
N ASN A 54 -7.91 -11.82 16.34
CA ASN A 54 -8.54 -11.60 17.63
C ASN A 54 -9.36 -10.29 17.72
N GLY A 55 -9.47 -9.53 16.62
CA GLY A 55 -10.19 -8.25 16.57
C GLY A 55 -9.45 -7.07 17.19
N GLY A 56 -8.16 -7.23 17.53
CA GLY A 56 -7.31 -6.17 18.06
C GLY A 56 -7.15 -4.97 17.11
N GLU A 57 -6.74 -3.83 17.66
CA GLU A 57 -6.53 -2.59 16.90
C GLU A 57 -5.04 -2.36 16.59
N PHE A 58 -4.78 -1.79 15.41
CA PHE A 58 -3.54 -1.09 15.11
C PHE A 58 -3.64 0.38 15.50
N ILE A 59 -2.50 0.98 15.83
CA ILE A 59 -2.37 2.43 15.96
C ILE A 59 -1.38 2.90 14.91
N GLN A 60 -1.88 3.39 13.77
CA GLN A 60 -1.04 4.00 12.75
C GLN A 60 -0.46 5.31 13.28
N ILE A 61 0.86 5.42 13.19
CA ILE A 61 1.63 6.60 13.56
C ILE A 61 2.37 7.22 12.38
N GLY A 62 2.49 6.51 11.25
CA GLY A 62 3.13 7.03 10.05
C GLY A 62 2.66 6.37 8.76
N SER A 63 2.98 7.04 7.67
CA SER A 63 2.79 6.62 6.28
C SER A 63 4.13 6.67 5.54
N ASP A 64 4.08 6.49 4.22
CA ASP A 64 5.20 6.64 3.31
C ASP A 64 6.17 7.80 3.59
N GLY A 65 5.62 8.97 3.92
CA GLY A 65 6.35 10.23 4.09
C GLY A 65 6.80 10.53 5.53
N GLY A 66 6.57 9.62 6.48
CA GLY A 66 6.92 9.82 7.89
C GLY A 66 5.72 9.82 8.83
N LEU A 67 5.83 10.49 9.98
CA LEU A 67 4.79 10.51 11.00
C LEU A 67 3.53 11.22 10.50
N LEU A 68 2.37 10.67 10.82
CA LEU A 68 1.09 11.36 10.68
C LEU A 68 1.02 12.54 11.67
N PRO A 69 0.16 13.54 11.46
CA PRO A 69 -0.04 14.60 12.45
C PRO A 69 -0.67 14.11 13.75
N ARG A 70 -1.48 13.05 13.65
CA ARG A 70 -2.19 12.39 14.76
C ARG A 70 -2.15 10.88 14.57
N SER A 71 -2.09 10.14 15.67
CA SER A 71 -2.26 8.69 15.60
C SER A 71 -3.70 8.31 15.25
N VAL A 72 -3.85 7.24 14.49
CA VAL A 72 -5.14 6.72 13.99
C VAL A 72 -5.30 5.29 14.44
N LYS A 73 -6.41 4.98 15.12
CA LYS A 73 -6.79 3.60 15.45
C LYS A 73 -7.45 2.96 14.25
N LEU A 74 -7.08 1.73 13.94
CA LEU A 74 -7.55 0.98 12.77
C LEU A 74 -7.82 -0.47 13.17
N ASN A 75 -8.94 -1.03 12.76
CA ASN A 75 -9.17 -2.48 12.84
C ASN A 75 -8.55 -3.22 11.65
N SER A 76 -8.46 -2.55 10.50
CA SER A 76 -7.79 -3.05 9.31
C SER A 76 -7.24 -1.92 8.45
N PHE A 77 -6.35 -2.24 7.52
CA PHE A 77 -5.85 -1.30 6.52
C PHE A 77 -5.42 -2.00 5.23
N SER A 78 -5.66 -1.33 4.10
CA SER A 78 -5.14 -1.73 2.80
C SER A 78 -3.67 -1.32 2.65
N LEU A 79 -2.88 -2.15 1.98
CA LEU A 79 -1.46 -1.95 1.73
C LEU A 79 -1.09 -2.48 0.34
N ALA A 80 -1.09 -1.60 -0.65
CA ALA A 80 -0.70 -1.89 -2.02
C ALA A 80 0.84 -1.96 -2.17
N PRO A 81 1.37 -2.50 -3.29
CA PRO A 81 2.81 -2.55 -3.54
C PRO A 81 3.52 -1.21 -3.30
N ALA A 82 4.65 -1.28 -2.61
CA ALA A 82 5.49 -0.17 -2.18
C ALA A 82 4.90 0.77 -1.11
N GLU A 83 3.65 0.62 -0.67
CA GLU A 83 3.12 1.38 0.47
C GLU A 83 3.75 0.94 1.80
N ARG A 84 3.85 1.89 2.75
CA ARG A 84 4.37 1.65 4.10
C ARG A 84 3.38 2.14 5.15
N TYR A 85 3.20 1.31 6.18
CA TYR A 85 2.48 1.66 7.40
C TYR A 85 3.44 1.56 8.59
N ASP A 86 3.56 2.65 9.33
CA ASP A 86 4.26 2.68 10.61
C ASP A 86 3.21 2.59 11.71
N ILE A 87 3.17 1.46 12.41
CA ILE A 87 2.09 1.10 13.33
C ILE A 87 2.63 0.71 14.69
N ILE A 88 1.80 0.93 15.71
CA ILE A 88 1.94 0.32 17.02
C ILE A 88 0.89 -0.77 17.17
N ILE A 89 1.29 -1.93 17.68
CA ILE A 89 0.40 -2.96 18.20
C ILE A 89 0.66 -3.07 19.70
N ASP A 90 -0.40 -3.07 20.49
CA ASP A 90 -0.33 -3.13 21.95
C ASP A 90 -0.72 -4.52 22.44
N PHE A 91 0.27 -5.36 22.74
CA PHE A 91 0.06 -6.73 23.21
C PHE A 91 -0.15 -6.85 24.72
N THR A 92 -0.23 -5.73 25.46
CA THR A 92 -0.29 -5.73 26.93
C THR A 92 -1.42 -6.58 27.50
N ALA A 93 -2.58 -6.61 26.83
CA ALA A 93 -3.77 -7.34 27.29
C ALA A 93 -3.90 -8.76 26.70
N TYR A 94 -2.89 -9.24 25.98
CA TYR A 94 -2.97 -10.48 25.20
C TYR A 94 -1.92 -11.52 25.59
N GLU A 95 -1.35 -11.43 26.79
CA GLU A 95 -0.38 -12.41 27.30
C GLU A 95 -0.90 -13.85 27.16
N GLY A 96 -0.04 -14.75 26.67
CA GLY A 96 -0.35 -16.15 26.42
C GLY A 96 -1.13 -16.42 25.11
N GLN A 97 -1.62 -15.39 24.41
CA GLN A 97 -2.35 -15.58 23.15
C GLN A 97 -1.42 -15.78 21.96
N SER A 98 -1.95 -16.46 20.94
CA SER A 98 -1.40 -16.46 19.58
C SER A 98 -2.37 -15.71 18.68
N ILE A 99 -1.87 -14.69 17.97
CA ILE A 99 -2.68 -13.76 17.16
C ILE A 99 -2.15 -13.80 15.74
N ILE A 100 -3.01 -14.12 14.77
CA ILE A 100 -2.65 -14.10 13.34
C ILE A 100 -2.82 -12.68 12.80
N LEU A 101 -1.77 -12.19 12.12
CA LEU A 101 -1.91 -11.09 11.17
C LEU A 101 -2.53 -11.66 9.89
N ALA A 102 -3.82 -11.43 9.72
CA ALA A 102 -4.62 -11.96 8.64
C ALA A 102 -4.66 -11.01 7.44
N ASN A 103 -5.01 -11.54 6.28
CA ASN A 103 -5.25 -10.82 5.05
C ASN A 103 -6.64 -11.17 4.51
N SER A 104 -7.40 -10.17 4.07
CA SER A 104 -8.70 -10.38 3.41
C SER A 104 -8.72 -9.95 1.93
N GLU A 105 -7.59 -9.53 1.37
CA GLU A 105 -7.48 -9.09 -0.02
C GLU A 105 -7.01 -10.23 -0.92
N GLY A 106 -7.82 -10.57 -1.93
CA GLY A 106 -7.51 -11.59 -2.92
C GLY A 106 -6.47 -11.14 -3.95
N CYS A 107 -5.92 -12.09 -4.71
CA CYS A 107 -5.06 -11.79 -5.86
C CYS A 107 -5.34 -12.78 -6.99
N GLY A 108 -6.05 -12.32 -8.03
CA GLY A 108 -6.49 -13.19 -9.13
C GLY A 108 -7.66 -14.13 -8.76
N GLY A 109 -8.25 -13.96 -7.58
CA GLY A 109 -9.34 -14.76 -7.02
C GLY A 109 -9.56 -14.40 -5.56
N ASP A 110 -10.52 -15.06 -4.91
CA ASP A 110 -10.76 -14.91 -3.48
C ASP A 110 -9.58 -15.45 -2.66
N VAL A 111 -9.43 -14.93 -1.45
CA VAL A 111 -8.40 -15.37 -0.51
C VAL A 111 -8.68 -16.81 -0.03
N ASN A 112 -7.64 -17.63 0.09
CA ASN A 112 -7.73 -18.97 0.64
C ASN A 112 -7.41 -18.96 2.16
N PRO A 113 -8.35 -19.40 3.02
CA PRO A 113 -8.16 -19.45 4.48
C PRO A 113 -6.92 -20.21 4.96
N GLU A 114 -6.43 -21.18 4.19
CA GLU A 114 -5.29 -22.03 4.56
C GLU A 114 -3.94 -21.43 4.12
N THR A 115 -3.93 -20.46 3.19
CA THR A 115 -2.70 -19.93 2.59
C THR A 115 -2.62 -18.41 2.67
N ASP A 116 -3.11 -17.69 1.65
CA ASP A 116 -2.90 -16.26 1.49
C ASP A 116 -3.84 -15.38 2.35
N ALA A 117 -4.71 -16.00 3.15
CA ALA A 117 -5.39 -15.35 4.27
C ALA A 117 -4.46 -15.12 5.47
N ASN A 118 -3.30 -15.77 5.51
CA ASN A 118 -2.38 -15.74 6.64
C ASN A 118 -1.07 -15.03 6.25
N VAL A 119 -0.60 -14.11 7.09
CA VAL A 119 0.68 -13.40 6.86
C VAL A 119 1.76 -13.88 7.83
N MET A 120 1.50 -13.76 9.14
CA MET A 120 2.37 -14.24 10.21
C MET A 120 1.60 -14.39 11.52
N GLN A 121 2.20 -15.02 12.52
CA GLN A 121 1.62 -15.17 13.86
C GLN A 121 2.45 -14.43 14.92
N PHE A 122 1.81 -13.64 15.77
CA PHE A 122 2.41 -13.15 17.01
C PHE A 122 2.11 -14.13 18.14
N ARG A 123 3.13 -14.51 18.91
CA ARG A 123 3.00 -15.33 20.12
C ARG A 123 3.36 -14.48 21.33
N VAL A 124 2.39 -14.12 22.15
CA VAL A 124 2.58 -13.19 23.28
C VAL A 124 3.09 -13.93 24.51
N THR A 125 4.23 -14.62 24.35
CA THR A 125 4.79 -15.57 25.33
C THR A 125 6.17 -15.19 25.82
N LYS A 126 6.78 -14.12 25.27
CA LYS A 126 8.10 -13.67 25.73
C LYS A 126 7.95 -12.97 27.09
N PRO A 127 8.70 -13.36 28.14
CA PRO A 127 8.64 -12.69 29.43
C PRO A 127 9.06 -11.21 29.32
N LEU A 128 8.34 -10.32 30.01
CA LEU A 128 8.73 -8.92 30.13
C LEU A 128 10.09 -8.80 30.80
N GLN A 129 11.08 -8.27 30.08
CA GLN A 129 12.43 -8.05 30.63
C GLN A 129 12.51 -6.78 31.49
N GLN A 130 11.64 -5.82 31.21
CA GLN A 130 11.59 -4.53 31.87
C GLN A 130 10.22 -3.87 31.68
N LYS A 131 9.93 -2.86 32.49
CA LYS A 131 8.73 -2.04 32.33
C LYS A 131 8.66 -1.43 30.92
N ASP A 132 7.49 -1.49 30.29
CA ASP A 132 7.28 -0.81 29.02
C ASP A 132 7.06 0.69 29.21
N GLU A 133 8.13 1.46 29.01
CA GLU A 133 8.10 2.91 29.09
C GLU A 133 7.77 3.61 27.76
N SER A 134 7.42 2.86 26.71
CA SER A 134 6.99 3.46 25.45
C SER A 134 5.60 4.12 25.57
N ARG A 135 5.22 4.92 24.57
CA ARG A 135 3.95 5.66 24.53
C ARG A 135 3.27 5.49 23.17
N LYS A 136 1.95 5.65 23.16
CA LYS A 136 1.09 5.73 21.97
C LYS A 136 0.43 7.12 21.89
N PRO A 137 1.22 8.20 21.70
CA PRO A 137 0.71 9.57 21.80
C PRO A 137 -0.31 9.89 20.71
N LYS A 138 -1.24 10.80 21.02
CA LYS A 138 -2.23 11.29 20.04
C LYS A 138 -1.64 12.33 19.09
N TYR A 139 -0.68 13.12 19.57
CA TYR A 139 -0.03 14.21 18.86
C TYR A 139 1.37 13.78 18.43
N LEU A 140 1.68 13.89 17.14
CA LEU A 140 2.88 13.28 16.55
C LEU A 140 3.73 14.28 15.76
N ALA A 141 3.11 15.01 14.82
CA ALA A 141 3.79 15.94 13.92
C ALA A 141 2.87 17.11 13.50
N SER A 142 3.43 18.08 12.78
CA SER A 142 2.68 19.16 12.14
C SER A 142 1.79 18.64 11.00
N TYR A 143 0.65 19.31 10.78
CA TYR A 143 -0.21 18.98 9.64
C TYR A 143 0.41 19.45 8.32
N PRO A 144 0.40 18.63 7.25
CA PRO A 144 0.80 19.08 5.92
C PRO A 144 -0.03 20.25 5.38
N SER A 145 -1.26 20.44 5.88
CA SER A 145 -2.13 21.57 5.53
C SER A 145 -1.66 22.92 6.07
N VAL A 146 -0.64 22.96 6.95
CA VAL A 146 0.01 24.21 7.37
C VAL A 146 0.73 24.89 6.20
N GLN A 147 1.16 24.12 5.19
CA GLN A 147 1.77 24.66 3.98
C GLN A 147 0.71 25.33 3.08
N ASN A 148 1.03 26.53 2.59
CA ASN A 148 0.18 27.40 1.76
C ASN A 148 0.82 27.75 0.40
N GLU A 149 1.59 26.80 -0.16
CA GLU A 149 2.26 26.96 -1.44
C GLU A 149 1.30 27.33 -2.58
N ARG A 150 1.75 28.19 -3.48
CA ARG A 150 1.00 28.54 -4.68
C ARG A 150 0.98 27.36 -5.65
N ILE A 151 -0.21 26.97 -6.11
CA ILE A 151 -0.36 25.97 -7.18
C ILE A 151 0.11 26.58 -8.49
N GLN A 152 1.23 26.10 -9.01
CA GLN A 152 1.85 26.55 -10.25
C GLN A 152 1.22 25.91 -11.48
N ASN A 153 0.73 24.67 -11.34
CA ASN A 153 0.15 23.91 -12.45
C ASN A 153 -0.86 22.87 -11.94
N ILE A 154 -1.79 22.48 -12.82
CA ILE A 154 -2.67 21.35 -12.63
C ILE A 154 -2.44 20.40 -13.80
N ARG A 155 -1.94 19.20 -13.51
CA ARG A 155 -1.60 18.19 -14.50
C ARG A 155 -2.65 17.09 -14.48
N THR A 156 -3.35 16.92 -15.59
CA THR A 156 -4.25 15.77 -15.78
C THR A 156 -3.49 14.62 -16.40
N LEU A 157 -3.53 13.47 -15.73
CA LEU A 157 -2.88 12.24 -16.17
C LEU A 157 -3.92 11.14 -16.28
N LYS A 158 -3.77 10.22 -17.24
CA LYS A 158 -4.67 9.10 -17.46
C LYS A 158 -3.88 7.79 -17.39
N LEU A 159 -4.39 6.84 -16.61
CA LEU A 159 -3.96 5.44 -16.67
C LEU A 159 -4.68 4.78 -17.84
N ALA A 160 -3.92 4.27 -18.80
CA ALA A 160 -4.46 3.74 -20.04
C ALA A 160 -3.63 2.54 -20.50
N GLY A 161 -3.83 2.15 -21.75
CA GLY A 161 -3.05 1.09 -22.36
C GLY A 161 -3.44 0.86 -23.81
N THR A 162 -2.66 0.01 -24.46
CA THR A 162 -2.91 -0.48 -25.81
C THR A 162 -2.67 -1.99 -25.85
N GLN A 163 -2.78 -2.58 -27.03
CA GLN A 163 -2.39 -3.96 -27.30
C GLN A 163 -1.16 -3.97 -28.20
N ASP A 164 -0.23 -4.91 -27.97
CA ASP A 164 0.92 -5.12 -28.87
C ASP A 164 0.60 -6.10 -30.02
N GLU A 165 1.57 -6.31 -30.90
CA GLU A 165 1.45 -7.21 -32.06
C GLU A 165 1.17 -8.69 -31.70
N TYR A 166 1.40 -9.09 -30.44
CA TYR A 166 1.16 -10.44 -29.94
C TYR A 166 -0.18 -10.56 -29.20
N GLY A 167 -0.98 -9.48 -29.16
CA GLY A 167 -2.25 -9.46 -28.44
C GLY A 167 -2.13 -9.18 -26.94
N ARG A 168 -0.93 -8.84 -26.43
CA ARG A 168 -0.70 -8.60 -24.99
C ARG A 168 -1.11 -7.18 -24.60
N PRO A 169 -1.70 -6.97 -23.41
CA PRO A 169 -1.96 -5.64 -22.90
C PRO A 169 -0.66 -4.91 -22.55
N VAL A 170 -0.56 -3.65 -22.94
CA VAL A 170 0.54 -2.75 -22.59
C VAL A 170 -0.05 -1.58 -21.82
N LEU A 171 0.17 -1.54 -20.50
CA LEU A 171 -0.26 -0.44 -19.64
C LEU A 171 0.62 0.79 -19.88
N LEU A 172 0.00 1.96 -19.99
CA LEU A 172 0.67 3.23 -20.33
C LEU A 172 0.14 4.38 -19.47
N LEU A 173 1.04 5.28 -19.08
CA LEU A 173 0.66 6.59 -18.55
C LEU A 173 0.46 7.54 -19.73
N ASN A 174 -0.69 8.21 -19.81
CA ASN A 174 -1.03 9.14 -20.89
C ASN A 174 -0.90 8.57 -22.31
N ASN A 175 -1.03 7.25 -22.49
CA ASN A 175 -0.74 6.56 -23.76
C ASN A 175 0.68 6.82 -24.29
N LYS A 176 1.64 7.13 -23.41
CA LYS A 176 3.05 7.31 -23.75
C LYS A 176 3.88 6.09 -23.36
N ARG A 177 4.82 5.73 -24.22
CA ARG A 177 5.86 4.73 -23.94
C ARG A 177 6.94 5.37 -23.08
N TRP A 178 7.66 4.54 -22.33
CA TRP A 178 8.81 5.00 -21.54
C TRP A 178 9.88 5.73 -22.38
N HIS A 179 10.10 5.28 -23.63
CA HIS A 179 11.11 5.86 -24.52
C HIS A 179 10.60 7.07 -25.33
N ASP A 180 9.33 7.45 -25.20
CA ASP A 180 8.81 8.65 -25.86
C ASP A 180 9.45 9.91 -25.23
N PRO A 181 9.47 11.06 -25.94
CA PRO A 181 9.90 12.31 -25.35
C PRO A 181 9.14 12.66 -24.05
N VAL A 182 9.86 13.15 -23.04
CA VAL A 182 9.32 13.45 -21.71
C VAL A 182 8.18 14.48 -21.75
N THR A 183 7.10 14.20 -21.00
CA THR A 183 5.93 15.09 -20.88
C THR A 183 5.74 15.68 -19.47
N GLU A 184 6.12 14.95 -18.43
CA GLU A 184 6.03 15.38 -17.03
C GLU A 184 7.30 16.14 -16.61
N ALA A 185 7.36 17.44 -16.92
CA ALA A 185 8.49 18.30 -16.61
C ALA A 185 8.11 19.43 -15.61
N PRO A 186 7.92 19.13 -14.31
CA PRO A 186 7.65 20.15 -13.31
C PRO A 186 8.86 21.06 -13.10
N LYS A 187 8.62 22.34 -12.79
CA LYS A 187 9.70 23.28 -12.44
C LYS A 187 10.13 23.05 -10.99
N ALA A 188 11.45 23.01 -10.75
CA ALA A 188 12.00 22.84 -9.41
C ALA A 188 11.46 23.91 -8.44
N GLY A 189 11.14 23.51 -7.21
CA GLY A 189 10.61 24.39 -6.16
C GLY A 189 9.14 24.80 -6.33
N THR A 190 8.42 24.29 -7.34
CA THR A 190 7.00 24.61 -7.55
C THR A 190 6.08 23.50 -7.06
N THR A 191 4.83 23.86 -6.76
CA THR A 191 3.78 22.90 -6.38
C THR A 191 2.82 22.69 -7.55
N GLU A 192 2.54 21.43 -7.90
CA GLU A 192 1.52 21.04 -8.87
C GLU A 192 0.42 20.21 -8.21
N ILE A 193 -0.81 20.28 -8.74
CA ILE A 193 -1.85 19.28 -8.49
C ILE A 193 -1.81 18.25 -9.61
N TRP A 194 -1.72 16.97 -9.27
CA TRP A 194 -1.79 15.88 -10.25
C TRP A 194 -3.14 15.17 -10.15
N SER A 195 -3.99 15.37 -11.15
CA SER A 195 -5.29 14.74 -11.29
C SER A 195 -5.14 13.44 -12.08
N ILE A 196 -5.03 12.31 -11.38
CA ILE A 196 -4.80 11.00 -11.98
C ILE A 196 -6.13 10.28 -12.21
N ILE A 197 -6.48 10.09 -13.48
CA ILE A 197 -7.72 9.47 -13.93
C ILE A 197 -7.46 7.99 -14.19
N ASN A 198 -8.19 7.12 -13.49
CA ASN A 198 -8.14 5.67 -13.69
C ASN A 198 -9.47 5.14 -14.26
N PRO A 199 -9.61 5.01 -15.59
CA PRO A 199 -10.74 4.37 -16.24
C PRO A 199 -10.55 2.84 -16.41
N THR A 200 -9.46 2.27 -15.92
CA THR A 200 -9.19 0.83 -16.01
C THR A 200 -9.98 0.07 -14.94
N ARG A 201 -10.05 -1.25 -15.05
CA ARG A 201 -10.78 -2.09 -14.07
C ARG A 201 -10.07 -2.26 -12.73
N GLY A 202 -8.75 -2.06 -12.68
CA GLY A 202 -7.93 -2.35 -11.51
C GLY A 202 -7.36 -1.10 -10.84
N THR A 203 -6.97 -1.24 -9.58
CA THR A 203 -6.19 -0.24 -8.85
C THR A 203 -4.74 -0.24 -9.33
N HIS A 204 -4.11 0.94 -9.38
CA HIS A 204 -2.69 1.10 -9.69
C HIS A 204 -2.02 1.91 -8.58
N PRO A 205 -1.04 1.38 -7.83
CA PRO A 205 -0.30 2.12 -6.82
C PRO A 205 0.70 3.09 -7.50
N ILE A 206 0.25 4.30 -7.80
CA ILE A 206 1.09 5.30 -8.47
C ILE A 206 2.15 5.85 -7.52
N HIS A 207 3.41 5.81 -7.96
CA HIS A 207 4.56 6.28 -7.22
C HIS A 207 5.27 7.41 -7.98
N LEU A 208 5.64 8.47 -7.27
CA LEU A 208 6.49 9.54 -7.78
C LEU A 208 7.82 9.50 -7.03
N HIS A 209 8.92 9.49 -7.78
CA HIS A 209 10.26 9.56 -7.20
C HIS A 209 10.52 10.95 -6.58
N LEU A 210 11.55 11.02 -5.73
CA LEU A 210 12.05 12.22 -5.04
C LEU A 210 11.10 12.82 -4.00
N VAL A 211 9.81 12.94 -4.30
CA VAL A 211 8.83 13.70 -3.50
C VAL A 211 7.95 12.79 -2.64
N SER A 212 7.43 13.37 -1.56
CA SER A 212 6.19 12.92 -0.92
C SER A 212 5.08 13.92 -1.25
N PHE A 213 3.83 13.48 -1.34
CA PHE A 213 2.70 14.34 -1.71
C PHE A 213 1.53 14.25 -0.73
N ARG A 214 0.66 15.25 -0.78
CA ARG A 214 -0.61 15.26 -0.06
C ARG A 214 -1.70 14.67 -0.96
N VAL A 215 -2.48 13.74 -0.42
CA VAL A 215 -3.73 13.32 -1.05
C VAL A 215 -4.77 14.41 -0.80
N LEU A 216 -5.43 14.88 -1.87
CA LEU A 216 -6.49 15.90 -1.78
C LEU A 216 -7.86 15.24 -1.66
N ASP A 217 -8.24 14.46 -2.67
CA ASP A 217 -9.52 13.76 -2.72
C ASP A 217 -9.48 12.56 -3.68
N ARG A 218 -10.58 11.80 -3.71
CA ARG A 218 -10.90 10.80 -4.73
C ARG A 218 -12.36 11.00 -5.12
N ARG A 219 -12.65 11.01 -6.43
CA ARG A 219 -14.00 11.25 -6.95
C ARG A 219 -14.39 10.21 -8.01
N PRO A 220 -15.55 9.53 -7.89
CA PRO A 220 -16.04 8.65 -8.94
C PRO A 220 -16.45 9.45 -10.18
N PHE A 221 -16.38 8.82 -11.35
CA PHE A 221 -16.79 9.40 -12.63
C PHE A 221 -17.40 8.33 -13.54
N ASP A 222 -18.16 8.76 -14.55
CA ASP A 222 -18.73 7.88 -15.56
C ASP A 222 -17.66 7.49 -16.59
N ILE A 223 -17.24 6.23 -16.58
CA ILE A 223 -16.19 5.70 -17.45
C ILE A 223 -16.64 5.69 -18.91
N ALA A 224 -17.88 5.29 -19.20
CA ALA A 224 -18.39 5.20 -20.57
C ALA A 224 -18.39 6.60 -21.20
N ARG A 225 -18.98 7.57 -20.50
CA ARG A 225 -18.99 8.98 -20.94
C ARG A 225 -17.60 9.60 -21.05
N TYR A 226 -16.65 9.19 -20.20
CA TYR A 226 -15.27 9.66 -20.28
C TYR A 226 -14.53 9.12 -21.51
N GLN A 227 -14.85 7.90 -21.96
CA GLN A 227 -14.20 7.25 -23.10
C GLN A 227 -14.72 7.73 -24.47
N GLU A 228 -15.91 8.35 -24.51
CA GLU A 228 -16.47 8.98 -25.73
C GLU A 228 -15.80 10.31 -26.13
N ARG A 229 -14.95 10.87 -25.25
CA ARG A 229 -14.25 12.14 -25.44
C ARG A 229 -12.79 11.93 -25.82
#